data_AF-A0A2P4S7G4-F1
#
_entry.id   AF-A0A2P4S7G4-F1
#
_cell.length_a   1.000
_cell.length_b   1.000
_cell.length_c   1.000
_cell.angle_alpha   90.00
_cell.angle_beta   90.00
_cell.angle_gamma   90.00
#
_symmetry.space_group_name_H-M   'P 1'
#
loop_
_entity.id
_entity.type
_entity.pdbx_description
1 polymer ?
#
loop_
_entity_poly.entity_id
_entity_poly.type
_entity_poly.pdbx_seq_one_letter_code
_entity_poly.pdbx_strand_id
1 'polypeptide(L)'
;MAGEEAAAAAGPGGEQLLAASGGYDGKCVFCRIARREEPGTALLPCQYEDLVCFRDIRPGAPHHYLVVPVEHMGNCKTLKSEHIPI
;
A
#
# COMPACT_ATOMS: atom_id res chain seq x y z
N MET A 1 28.20 30.22 -0.52
CA MET A 1 26.91 29.67 -0.07
C MET A 1 26.65 28.42 -0.90
N ALA A 2 27.39 27.31 -0.77
CA ALA A 2 27.41 26.37 0.35
C ALA A 2 25.99 26.06 0.86
N GLY A 3 25.45 24.92 0.43
CA GLY A 3 24.16 24.37 0.84
C GLY A 3 23.67 23.24 -0.07
N GLU A 4 24.52 22.27 -0.37
CA GLU A 4 24.13 20.91 -0.79
C GLU A 4 23.47 20.18 0.39
N GLU A 5 22.45 19.37 0.10
CA GLU A 5 22.19 18.00 0.61
C GLU A 5 20.97 17.49 -0.19
N ALA A 6 21.13 16.88 -1.37
CA ALA A 6 21.59 15.51 -1.61
C ALA A 6 20.72 14.42 -0.94
N ALA A 7 19.87 13.82 -1.78
CA ALA A 7 19.59 12.39 -1.89
C ALA A 7 19.00 11.60 -0.71
N ALA A 8 17.84 10.98 -0.98
CA ALA A 8 17.57 9.63 -0.50
C ALA A 8 16.91 8.79 -1.61
N ALA A 9 17.79 8.09 -2.33
CA ALA A 9 17.63 6.79 -2.96
C ALA A 9 16.29 6.46 -3.66
N ALA A 10 16.31 6.64 -4.98
CA ALA A 10 15.71 5.65 -5.87
C ALA A 10 16.48 4.33 -5.68
N GLY A 11 15.91 3.40 -4.93
CA GLY A 11 16.36 2.02 -4.90
C GLY A 11 15.90 1.30 -6.17
N PRO A 12 16.79 0.63 -6.92
CA PRO A 12 16.41 -0.36 -7.91
C PRO A 12 16.15 -1.68 -7.17
N GLY A 13 14.92 -2.17 -7.21
CA GLY A 13 14.60 -3.45 -6.56
C GLY A 13 13.10 -3.65 -6.42
N GLY A 14 12.57 -4.54 -7.25
CA GLY A 14 11.16 -4.93 -7.25
C GLY A 14 10.56 -4.97 -8.64
N GLU A 15 11.29 -5.56 -9.59
CA GLU A 15 10.67 -6.14 -10.78
C GLU A 15 9.52 -7.06 -10.34
N GLN A 16 8.32 -6.72 -10.82
CA GLN A 16 7.30 -7.68 -11.24
C GLN A 16 6.64 -8.56 -10.15
N LEU A 17 5.49 -8.12 -9.62
CA LEU A 17 4.42 -9.05 -9.26
C LEU A 17 3.01 -8.45 -9.41
N LEU A 18 2.62 -8.19 -10.66
CA LEU A 18 1.22 -8.08 -11.06
C LEU A 18 0.88 -9.30 -11.92
N ALA A 19 0.74 -10.46 -11.29
CA ALA A 19 0.16 -11.64 -11.90
C ALA A 19 -0.47 -12.57 -10.84
N ALA A 20 -1.63 -12.16 -10.33
CA ALA A 20 -2.68 -13.08 -9.91
C ALA A 20 -4.03 -12.41 -10.19
N SER A 21 -4.63 -12.80 -11.30
CA SER A 21 -5.89 -12.30 -11.83
C SER A 21 -7.03 -12.58 -10.85
N GLY A 22 -7.43 -11.60 -10.03
CA GLY A 22 -8.62 -11.74 -9.18
C GLY A 22 -8.85 -10.72 -8.06
N GLY A 23 -7.90 -9.83 -7.76
CA GLY A 23 -7.98 -8.99 -6.56
C GLY A 23 -7.86 -7.48 -6.77
N TYR A 24 -8.32 -6.92 -7.90
CA TYR A 24 -8.29 -5.47 -8.12
C TYR A 24 -9.67 -4.95 -8.52
N ASP A 25 -10.19 -4.00 -7.76
CA ASP A 25 -11.39 -3.24 -8.14
C ASP A 25 -11.00 -1.78 -8.41
N GLY A 26 -11.16 -1.35 -9.66
CA GLY A 26 -10.88 0.04 -10.08
C GLY A 26 -11.83 1.08 -9.47
N LYS A 27 -12.93 0.66 -8.85
CA LYS A 27 -13.81 1.55 -8.06
C LYS A 27 -13.35 1.67 -6.61
N CYS A 28 -12.46 0.80 -6.14
CA CYS A 28 -11.96 0.81 -4.77
C CYS A 28 -10.76 1.77 -4.64
N VAL A 29 -10.89 2.78 -3.78
CA VAL A 29 -9.81 3.75 -3.51
C VAL A 29 -8.55 3.08 -2.98
N PHE A 30 -8.69 2.03 -2.16
CA PHE A 30 -7.55 1.31 -1.59
C PHE A 30 -6.75 0.55 -2.64
N CYS A 31 -7.43 -0.03 -3.64
CA CYS A 31 -6.77 -0.70 -4.75
C CYS A 31 -5.93 0.29 -5.58
N ARG A 32 -6.45 1.50 -5.80
CA ARG A 32 -5.74 2.57 -6.50
C ARG A 32 -4.54 3.08 -5.71
N ILE A 33 -4.68 3.21 -4.39
CA ILE A 33 -3.57 3.54 -3.48
C ILE A 33 -2.48 2.45 -3.52
N ALA A 34 -2.86 1.18 -3.43
CA ALA A 34 -1.92 0.06 -3.50
C ALA A 34 -1.11 0.04 -4.82
N ARG A 35 -1.74 0.47 -5.93
CA ARG A 35 -1.10 0.62 -7.24
C ARG A 35 -0.35 1.94 -7.46
N ARG A 36 -0.29 2.82 -6.45
CA ARG A 36 0.32 4.16 -6.55
C ARG A 36 -0.35 5.04 -7.61
N GLU A 37 -1.62 4.81 -7.91
CA GLU A 37 -2.42 5.62 -8.84
C GLU A 37 -2.98 6.89 -8.17
N GLU A 38 -2.87 6.99 -6.84
CA GLU A 38 -3.30 8.14 -6.05
C GLU A 38 -2.10 9.01 -5.64
N PRO A 39 -1.88 10.17 -6.30
CA PRO A 39 -0.68 11.00 -6.10
C PRO A 39 -0.64 11.71 -4.74
N GLY A 40 -1.74 11.73 -3.99
CA GLY A 40 -1.82 12.34 -2.66
C GLY A 40 -1.43 11.41 -1.51
N THR A 41 -1.22 10.11 -1.78
CA THR A 41 -0.98 9.11 -0.73
C THR A 41 0.43 8.55 -0.84
N ALA A 42 1.30 8.96 0.07
CA ALA A 42 2.65 8.40 0.17
C ALA A 42 2.59 7.01 0.81
N LEU A 43 3.04 5.99 0.07
CA LEU A 43 3.24 4.65 0.61
C LEU A 43 4.49 4.62 1.48
N LEU A 44 4.36 4.03 2.66
CA LEU A 44 5.45 3.80 3.60
C LEU A 44 6.13 2.46 3.29
N PRO A 45 7.45 2.34 3.49
CA PRO A 45 8.16 1.08 3.34
C PRO A 45 7.58 0.03 4.29
N CYS A 46 7.23 -1.14 3.74
CA CYS A 46 6.79 -2.30 4.49
C CYS A 46 7.73 -3.47 4.21
N GLN A 47 7.95 -4.35 5.18
CA GLN A 47 8.71 -5.58 4.99
C GLN A 47 7.93 -6.64 4.22
N TYR A 48 6.60 -6.50 4.19
CA TYR A 48 5.67 -7.44 3.58
C TYR A 48 5.27 -6.93 2.19
N GLU A 49 5.50 -7.73 1.16
CA GLU A 49 5.23 -7.39 -0.24
C GLU A 49 3.73 -7.44 -0.59
N ASP A 50 2.95 -8.17 0.19
CA ASP A 50 1.49 -8.34 0.07
C ASP A 50 0.69 -7.23 0.80
N LEU A 51 1.38 -6.36 1.53
CA LEU A 51 0.77 -5.28 2.32
C LEU A 51 1.33 -3.92 1.91
N VAL A 52 0.44 -2.92 1.84
CA VAL A 52 0.80 -1.51 1.68
C VAL A 52 0.43 -0.73 2.93
N CYS A 53 1.30 0.19 3.32
CA CYS A 53 1.06 1.06 4.47
C CYS A 53 1.04 2.52 4.00
N PHE A 54 0.09 3.32 4.49
CA PHE A 54 0.00 4.73 4.18
C PHE A 54 -0.68 5.54 5.29
N ARG A 55 -0.55 6.85 5.23
CA ARG A 55 -1.14 7.78 6.21
C ARG A 55 -2.61 8.03 5.90
N ASP A 56 -3.44 8.10 6.94
CA ASP A 56 -4.83 8.51 6.78
C ASP A 56 -4.90 9.98 6.30
N ILE A 57 -5.87 10.26 5.42
CA ILE A 57 -6.21 11.63 4.98
C ILE A 57 -6.83 12.46 6.11
N ARG A 58 -7.54 11.83 7.05
CA ARG A 58 -8.15 12.45 8.23
C ARG A 58 -7.70 11.70 9.49
N PRO A 59 -6.45 11.91 9.94
CA PRO A 59 -5.95 11.25 11.14
C PRO A 59 -6.73 11.71 12.38
N GLY A 60 -7.27 10.76 13.15
CA GLY A 60 -7.89 11.02 14.46
C GLY A 60 -6.88 11.06 15.62
N ALA A 61 -5.62 10.73 15.33
CA ALA A 61 -4.52 10.65 16.29
C ALA A 61 -3.22 11.17 15.64
N PRO A 62 -2.22 11.61 16.43
CA PRO A 62 -0.94 12.11 15.90
C PRO A 62 -0.20 11.07 15.02
N HIS A 63 -0.44 9.79 15.27
CA HIS A 63 0.08 8.68 14.47
C HIS A 63 -1.08 7.76 14.07
N HIS A 64 -1.60 7.95 12.86
CA HIS A 64 -2.65 7.11 12.29
C HIS A 64 -2.22 6.61 10.90
N TYR A 65 -1.98 5.31 10.81
CA TYR A 65 -1.51 4.63 9.62
C TYR A 65 -2.47 3.50 9.29
N LEU A 66 -2.77 3.35 8.00
CA LEU A 66 -3.59 2.27 7.49
C LEU A 66 -2.66 1.26 6.82
N VAL A 67 -2.83 0.00 7.20
CA VAL A 67 -2.19 -1.14 6.54
C VAL A 67 -3.28 -1.87 5.77
N VAL A 68 -3.10 -1.99 4.46
CA VAL A 68 -4.09 -2.59 3.57
C VAL A 68 -3.41 -3.63 2.69
N PRO A 69 -4.00 -4.82 2.52
CA PRO A 69 -3.51 -5.80 1.56
C PRO A 69 -3.53 -5.28 0.13
N VAL A 70 -2.58 -5.72 -0.68
CA VAL A 70 -2.56 -5.44 -2.13
C VAL A 70 -3.75 -6.11 -2.81
N GLU A 71 -4.21 -7.26 -2.29
CA GLU A 71 -5.39 -7.96 -2.77
C GLU A 71 -6.70 -7.32 -2.28
N HIS A 72 -7.61 -7.05 -3.20
CA HIS A 72 -8.94 -6.53 -2.90
C HIS A 72 -9.80 -7.56 -2.17
N MET A 73 -10.06 -7.30 -0.90
CA MET A 73 -11.10 -7.97 -0.14
C MET A 73 -12.31 -7.04 0.01
N GLY A 74 -13.45 -7.47 -0.51
CA GLY A 74 -14.64 -6.62 -0.58
C GLY A 74 -15.23 -6.28 0.80
N ASN A 75 -15.51 -7.28 1.63
CA ASN A 75 -16.08 -7.05 2.96
C ASN A 75 -15.70 -8.17 3.93
N CYS A 76 -15.95 -7.98 5.23
CA CYS A 76 -15.61 -8.98 6.25
C CYS A 76 -16.29 -10.34 6.04
N LYS A 77 -17.40 -10.42 5.29
CA LYS A 77 -18.10 -11.68 4.97
C LYS A 77 -17.42 -12.46 3.85
N THR A 78 -16.53 -11.84 3.08
CA THR A 78 -15.73 -12.54 2.05
C THR A 78 -14.44 -13.15 2.61
N LEU A 79 -14.21 -13.02 3.93
CA LEU A 79 -13.08 -13.65 4.59
C LEU A 79 -13.27 -15.16 4.64
N LYS A 80 -12.22 -15.90 4.25
CA LYS A 80 -12.16 -17.36 4.30
C LYS A 80 -11.04 -17.79 5.23
N SER A 81 -11.03 -19.07 5.61
CA SER A 81 -9.96 -19.67 6.41
C SER A 81 -8.58 -19.57 5.75
N GLU A 82 -8.53 -19.39 4.43
CA GLU A 82 -7.31 -19.19 3.64
C GLU A 82 -6.60 -17.86 3.93
N HIS A 83 -7.29 -16.86 4.50
CA HIS A 83 -6.71 -15.57 4.86
C HIS A 83 -6.14 -15.54 6.29
N ILE A 84 -6.21 -16.66 7.01
CA ILE A 84 -5.63 -16.77 8.35
C ILE A 84 -4.14 -17.09 8.16
N PRO A 85 -3.22 -16.21 8.60
CA PRO A 85 -1.81 -16.53 8.58
C PRO A 85 -1.55 -17.73 9.51
N ILE A 86 -0.88 -18.75 8.98
CA ILE A 86 -0.49 -19.99 9.67
C ILE A 86 0.79 -19.79 10.47
#